data_AF-A0A2V9K299-F1
#
_entry.id   AF-A0A2V9K299-F1
#
_cell.length_a   1.000
_cell.length_b   1.000
_cell.length_c   1.000
_cell.angle_alpha   90.00
_cell.angle_beta   90.00
_cell.angle_gamma   90.00
#
_symmetry.space_group_name_H-M   'P 1'
#
loop_
_entity.id
_entity.type
_entity.pdbx_description
1 polymer ?
#
loop_
_entity_poly.entity_id
_entity_poly.type
_entity_poly.pdbx_seq_one_letter_code
_entity_poly.pdbx_strand_id
1 'polypeptide(L)'
;DPNFRPKLWSPASAREGLEEILPLTEVFLPSAADDGGALLGTRDASEIAAFALGRGVGIVAVKQGEAGCALATSAGLRRIDGRASRPVDTSGAGDAFNGGFLYGLLLGLDPADAARLGATTAGLKVEGRGAVRSLPRRERVAEAARDEPWSAALSGAQGPRRRGGGSGVVAYIDGGSRGNPGPAGAGVYFELEGKPWRGVYEYLGRGTNNFAEYSALLRALDWAREAGFRGIEIYSDSELLVRQMRGDYRVKSPNLQALHREASDRMKWFERHSIRHVPRERNTRADALANKAMDLQRSGEDRYDS
;
A
#
# COMPACT_ATOMS: atom_id res chain seq x y z
N ASP A 1 15.36 9.79 -3.54
CA ASP A 1 15.50 10.14 -2.11
C ASP A 1 16.82 9.57 -1.63
N PRO A 2 17.78 10.41 -1.21
CA PRO A 2 19.08 9.95 -0.73
C PRO A 2 19.00 9.18 0.60
N ASN A 3 18.02 9.49 1.46
CA ASN A 3 17.72 8.81 2.72
C ASN A 3 18.99 8.37 3.48
N PHE A 4 19.91 9.31 3.71
CA PHE A 4 21.29 9.01 4.11
C PHE A 4 21.36 8.16 5.40
N ARG A 5 22.33 7.24 5.44
CA ARG A 5 22.57 6.33 6.57
C ARG A 5 24.04 6.38 6.98
N PRO A 6 24.41 7.14 8.02
CA PRO A 6 25.81 7.28 8.43
C PRO A 6 26.45 5.98 8.93
N LYS A 7 25.64 4.96 9.26
CA LYS A 7 26.11 3.61 9.61
C LYS A 7 26.62 2.82 8.40
N LEU A 8 26.22 3.21 7.19
CA LEU A 8 26.52 2.49 5.96
C LEU A 8 27.56 3.25 5.11
N TRP A 9 27.52 4.58 5.14
CA TRP A 9 28.37 5.43 4.29
C TRP A 9 28.95 6.59 5.08
N SER A 10 30.19 6.97 4.75
CA SER A 10 30.74 8.27 5.16
C SER A 10 29.99 9.40 4.43
N PRO A 11 29.86 10.60 5.01
CA PRO A 11 29.27 11.74 4.31
C PRO A 11 29.96 12.06 2.98
N ALA A 12 31.29 11.96 2.93
CA ALA A 12 32.07 12.23 1.71
C ALA A 12 31.75 11.22 0.60
N SER A 13 31.80 9.92 0.88
CA SER A 13 31.48 8.88 -0.10
C SER A 13 30.01 8.90 -0.53
N ALA A 14 29.09 9.21 0.38
CA ALA A 14 27.67 9.34 0.04
C ALA A 14 27.41 10.56 -0.85
N ARG A 15 28.13 11.67 -0.62
CA ARG A 15 28.06 12.86 -1.48
C ARG A 15 28.59 12.56 -2.88
N GLU A 16 29.72 11.89 -2.99
CA GLU A 16 30.29 11.49 -4.30
C GLU A 16 29.27 10.66 -5.10
N GLY A 17 28.72 9.60 -4.50
CA GLY A 17 27.68 8.79 -5.15
C GLY A 17 26.40 9.58 -5.44
N LEU A 18 26.02 10.54 -4.59
CA LEU A 18 24.90 11.43 -4.87
C LEU A 18 25.16 12.30 -6.10
N GLU A 19 26.34 12.89 -6.22
CA GLU A 19 26.70 13.75 -7.36
C GLU A 19 26.76 12.98 -8.68
N GLU A 20 27.11 11.68 -8.65
CA GLU A 20 27.06 10.80 -9.82
C GLU A 20 25.63 10.51 -10.31
N ILE A 21 24.66 10.34 -9.40
CA ILE A 21 23.27 9.96 -9.77
C ILE A 21 22.38 11.16 -10.08
N LEU A 22 22.70 12.35 -9.57
CA LEU A 22 21.85 13.54 -9.75
C LEU A 22 21.57 13.89 -11.22
N PRO A 23 22.55 13.81 -12.16
CA PRO A 23 22.29 14.04 -13.59
C PRO A 23 21.34 13.03 -14.23
N LEU A 24 21.11 11.89 -13.60
CA LEU A 24 20.20 10.84 -14.06
C LEU A 24 18.85 10.88 -13.31
N THR A 25 18.64 11.85 -12.43
CA THR A 25 17.50 11.91 -11.51
C THR A 25 16.50 12.96 -11.96
N GLU A 26 15.30 12.52 -12.36
CA GLU A 26 14.21 13.45 -12.69
C GLU A 26 13.56 14.09 -11.44
N VAL A 27 13.39 13.28 -10.38
CA VAL A 27 12.72 13.69 -9.15
C VAL A 27 13.62 13.45 -7.94
N PHE A 28 14.03 14.52 -7.28
CA PHE A 28 14.87 14.48 -6.08
C PHE A 28 14.10 14.92 -4.84
N LEU A 29 14.07 14.05 -3.82
CA LEU A 29 13.24 14.23 -2.61
C LEU A 29 14.09 14.18 -1.32
N PRO A 30 15.02 15.13 -1.09
CA PRO A 30 15.88 15.13 0.09
C PRO A 30 15.15 15.64 1.35
N SER A 31 15.67 15.28 2.52
CA SER A 31 15.39 15.94 3.81
C SER A 31 16.36 17.11 4.01
N ALA A 32 15.85 18.30 4.36
CA ALA A 32 16.73 19.44 4.69
C ALA A 32 17.61 19.16 5.91
N ALA A 33 17.03 18.53 6.94
CA ALA A 33 17.72 18.27 8.20
C ALA A 33 18.72 17.12 8.08
N ASP A 34 18.32 16.01 7.45
CA ASP A 34 19.11 14.77 7.44
C ASP A 34 20.07 14.73 6.27
N ASP A 35 19.59 14.99 5.05
CA ASP A 35 20.39 14.83 3.83
C ASP A 35 21.15 16.11 3.49
N GLY A 36 20.47 17.26 3.50
CA GLY A 36 21.09 18.55 3.22
C GLY A 36 22.23 18.85 4.19
N GLY A 37 21.94 18.77 5.49
CA GLY A 37 22.95 19.03 6.53
C GLY A 37 24.14 18.07 6.44
N ALA A 38 23.89 16.78 6.23
CA ALA A 38 24.97 15.78 6.23
C ALA A 38 25.77 15.73 4.92
N LEU A 39 25.12 15.85 3.76
CA LEU A 39 25.76 15.65 2.46
C LEU A 39 26.21 16.97 1.82
N LEU A 40 25.44 18.04 2.03
CA LEU A 40 25.65 19.32 1.35
C LEU A 40 26.19 20.41 2.28
N GLY A 41 26.16 20.18 3.59
CA GLY A 41 26.64 21.14 4.59
C GLY A 41 25.68 22.30 4.86
N THR A 42 24.45 22.24 4.36
CA THR A 42 23.45 23.28 4.52
C THR A 42 22.07 22.69 4.83
N ARG A 43 21.30 23.38 5.67
CA ARG A 43 19.88 23.06 5.93
C ARG A 43 18.94 24.02 5.22
N ASP A 44 19.48 24.98 4.46
CA ASP A 44 18.68 25.90 3.67
C ASP A 44 18.09 25.16 2.46
N ALA A 45 16.77 25.10 2.41
CA ALA A 45 16.08 24.33 1.39
C ALA A 45 16.27 24.93 -0.03
N SER A 46 16.51 26.23 -0.13
CA SER A 46 16.78 26.92 -1.40
C SER A 46 18.15 26.56 -1.93
N GLU A 47 19.17 26.49 -1.05
CA GLU A 47 20.52 26.07 -1.43
C GLU A 47 20.56 24.59 -1.86
N ILE A 48 19.87 23.71 -1.12
CA ILE A 48 19.74 22.29 -1.47
C ILE A 48 19.06 22.13 -2.83
N ALA A 49 17.97 22.87 -3.07
CA ALA A 49 17.26 22.85 -4.32
C ALA A 49 18.13 23.35 -5.49
N ALA A 50 18.82 24.49 -5.32
CA ALA A 50 19.70 25.05 -6.33
C ALA A 50 20.86 24.10 -6.68
N PHE A 51 21.44 23.43 -5.68
CA PHE A 51 22.48 22.43 -5.88
C PHE A 51 22.04 21.28 -6.79
N ALA A 52 20.82 20.77 -6.60
CA ALA A 52 20.27 19.67 -7.37
C ALA A 52 19.81 20.10 -8.78
N LEU A 53 19.12 21.24 -8.89
CA LEU A 53 18.73 21.82 -10.20
C LEU A 53 19.95 22.10 -11.08
N GLY A 54 21.03 22.63 -10.49
CA GLY A 54 22.30 22.88 -11.19
C GLY A 54 22.99 21.61 -11.72
N ARG A 55 22.52 20.42 -11.32
CA ARG A 55 23.00 19.11 -11.78
C ARG A 55 22.02 18.40 -12.72
N GLY A 56 20.98 19.09 -13.18
CA GLY A 56 20.05 18.56 -14.20
C GLY A 56 18.78 17.90 -13.65
N VAL A 57 18.54 17.97 -12.35
CA VAL A 57 17.28 17.46 -11.77
C VAL A 57 16.09 18.30 -12.24
N GLY A 58 15.01 17.66 -12.70
CA GLY A 58 13.79 18.34 -13.17
C GLY A 58 12.92 18.88 -12.03
N ILE A 59 12.69 18.07 -10.99
CA ILE A 59 11.82 18.39 -9.86
C ILE A 59 12.54 18.09 -8.54
N VAL A 60 12.62 19.08 -7.66
CA VAL A 60 13.20 18.92 -6.32
C VAL A 60 12.16 19.28 -5.27
N ALA A 61 11.86 18.37 -4.33
CA ALA A 61 11.05 18.69 -3.15
C ALA A 61 11.84 18.41 -1.88
N VAL A 62 12.35 19.48 -1.27
CA VAL A 62 13.15 19.42 -0.04
C VAL A 62 12.21 19.39 1.16
N LYS A 63 12.15 18.25 1.86
CA LYS A 63 11.28 18.02 3.02
C LYS A 63 11.80 18.81 4.23
N GLN A 64 10.90 19.52 4.92
CA GLN A 64 11.19 20.37 6.08
C GLN A 64 10.32 20.01 7.31
N GLY A 65 9.94 18.73 7.43
CA GLY A 65 9.12 18.26 8.57
C GLY A 65 7.73 18.90 8.59
N GLU A 66 7.33 19.43 9.74
CA GLU A 66 6.01 20.08 9.92
C GLU A 66 5.83 21.35 9.07
N ALA A 67 6.94 21.99 8.67
CA ALA A 67 6.90 23.19 7.83
C ALA A 67 6.52 22.89 6.37
N GLY A 68 6.44 21.59 5.99
CA GLY A 68 6.11 21.13 4.64
C GLY A 68 7.36 20.88 3.79
N CYS A 69 7.41 21.45 2.59
CA CYS A 69 8.56 21.32 1.71
C CYS A 69 8.82 22.58 0.86
N ALA A 70 10.07 22.74 0.44
CA ALA A 70 10.43 23.65 -0.64
C ALA A 70 10.44 22.88 -1.95
N LEU A 71 9.56 23.27 -2.88
CA LEU A 71 9.42 22.69 -4.21
C LEU A 71 10.13 23.58 -5.22
N ALA A 72 11.10 23.03 -5.93
CA ALA A 72 11.81 23.71 -6.99
C ALA A 72 11.67 22.95 -8.31
N THR A 73 11.38 23.70 -9.37
CA THR A 73 11.26 23.22 -10.75
C THR A 73 11.86 24.29 -11.67
N SER A 74 11.85 24.06 -12.98
CA SER A 74 12.17 25.11 -13.97
C SER A 74 11.27 26.35 -13.85
N ALA A 75 10.07 26.22 -13.25
CA ALA A 75 9.17 27.34 -12.98
C ALA A 75 9.53 28.16 -11.72
N GLY A 76 10.60 27.78 -11.01
CA GLY A 76 11.08 28.47 -9.81
C GLY A 76 10.81 27.70 -8.51
N LEU A 77 11.17 28.37 -7.40
CA LEU A 77 11.07 27.86 -6.03
C LEU A 77 9.75 28.30 -5.38
N ARG A 78 9.04 27.36 -4.75
CA ARG A 78 7.79 27.60 -4.03
C ARG A 78 7.80 26.86 -2.71
N ARG A 79 7.23 27.46 -1.67
CA ARG A 79 6.96 26.78 -0.40
C ARG A 79 5.59 26.11 -0.45
N ILE A 80 5.54 24.85 -0.03
CA ILE A 80 4.31 24.08 0.16
C ILE A 80 4.17 23.77 1.64
N ASP A 81 3.11 24.25 2.26
CA ASP A 81 2.91 24.09 3.70
C ASP A 81 2.65 22.62 4.08
N GLY A 82 3.11 22.27 5.27
CA GLY A 82 2.83 20.97 5.87
C GLY A 82 1.38 20.89 6.34
N ARG A 83 0.85 19.67 6.44
CA ARG A 83 -0.46 19.45 7.03
C ARG A 83 -0.38 19.51 8.56
N ALA A 84 -1.21 20.36 9.16
CA ALA A 84 -1.42 20.35 10.60
C ALA A 84 -1.86 18.94 11.07
N SER A 85 -1.13 18.37 12.02
CA SER A 85 -1.36 17.01 12.53
C SER A 85 -1.02 16.94 14.02
N ARG A 86 -1.46 15.87 14.69
CA ARG A 86 -1.08 15.55 16.07
C ARG A 86 -0.14 14.36 16.06
N PRO A 87 1.19 14.56 15.98
CA PRO A 87 2.13 13.47 15.76
C PRO A 87 2.18 12.53 16.96
N VAL A 88 2.01 11.23 16.68
CA VAL A 88 2.19 10.11 17.61
C VAL A 88 3.51 9.39 17.33
N ASP A 89 3.86 9.19 16.06
CA ASP A 89 5.10 8.56 15.62
C ASP A 89 5.53 9.10 14.25
N THR A 90 6.70 9.73 14.19
CA THR A 90 7.23 10.34 12.96
C THR A 90 7.97 9.37 12.04
N SER A 91 8.24 8.14 12.50
CA SER A 91 9.02 7.13 11.76
C SER A 91 8.40 6.81 10.40
N GLY A 92 9.06 7.09 9.27
CA GLY A 92 8.49 6.84 7.93
C GLY A 92 7.62 7.99 7.39
N ALA A 93 7.60 9.16 8.03
CA ALA A 93 6.95 10.36 7.48
C ALA A 93 7.55 10.78 6.12
N GLY A 94 8.87 10.68 5.98
CA GLY A 94 9.57 10.95 4.72
C GLY A 94 9.15 9.99 3.60
N ASP A 95 9.07 8.70 3.90
CA ASP A 95 8.62 7.68 2.95
C ASP A 95 7.14 7.89 2.55
N ALA A 96 6.29 8.24 3.51
CA ALA A 96 4.89 8.59 3.26
C ALA A 96 4.75 9.84 2.38
N PHE A 97 5.56 10.88 2.62
CA PHE A 97 5.63 12.06 1.75
C PHE A 97 6.02 11.68 0.33
N ASN A 98 7.11 10.91 0.17
CA ASN A 98 7.59 10.48 -1.14
C ASN A 98 6.53 9.67 -1.89
N GLY A 99 5.87 8.74 -1.19
CA GLY A 99 4.83 7.91 -1.77
C GLY A 99 3.64 8.74 -2.26
N GLY A 100 3.16 9.68 -1.44
CA GLY A 100 2.10 10.60 -1.85
C GLY A 100 2.52 11.50 -3.00
N PHE A 101 3.74 12.05 -2.98
CA PHE A 101 4.27 12.91 -4.03
C PHE A 101 4.34 12.20 -5.39
N LEU A 102 5.01 11.04 -5.42
CA LEU A 102 5.16 10.25 -6.65
C LEU A 102 3.81 9.73 -7.14
N TYR A 103 2.90 9.37 -6.24
CA TYR A 103 1.54 8.98 -6.60
C TYR A 103 0.81 10.15 -7.30
N GLY A 104 0.93 11.38 -6.78
CA GLY A 104 0.36 12.57 -7.40
C GLY A 104 0.87 12.82 -8.81
N LEU A 105 2.19 12.74 -9.02
CA LEU A 105 2.78 12.86 -10.35
C LEU A 105 2.26 11.78 -11.32
N LEU A 106 2.10 10.54 -10.84
CA LEU A 106 1.53 9.44 -11.64
C LEU A 106 0.05 9.64 -11.98
N LEU A 107 -0.68 10.44 -11.19
CA LEU A 107 -2.04 10.86 -11.51
C LEU A 107 -2.10 12.04 -12.49
N GLY A 108 -0.96 12.57 -12.91
CA GLY A 108 -0.87 13.75 -13.77
C GLY A 108 -1.13 15.06 -13.03
N LEU A 109 -1.03 15.07 -11.69
CA LEU A 109 -1.05 16.31 -10.93
C LEU A 109 0.21 17.13 -11.24
N ASP A 110 0.07 18.45 -11.19
CA ASP A 110 1.26 19.29 -11.22
C ASP A 110 2.11 19.09 -9.94
N PRO A 111 3.42 19.42 -9.97
CA PRO A 111 4.31 19.15 -8.86
C PRO A 111 3.92 19.81 -7.52
N ALA A 112 3.22 20.96 -7.54
CA ALA A 112 2.77 21.63 -6.32
C ALA A 112 1.61 20.86 -5.67
N ASP A 113 0.66 20.38 -6.47
CA ASP A 113 -0.43 19.54 -6.00
C ASP A 113 0.07 18.16 -5.55
N ALA A 114 1.04 17.57 -6.25
CA ALA A 114 1.73 16.37 -5.80
C ALA A 114 2.44 16.59 -4.43
N ALA A 115 3.06 17.75 -4.22
CA ALA A 115 3.64 18.12 -2.93
C ALA A 115 2.60 18.24 -1.81
N ARG A 116 1.43 18.84 -2.07
CA ARG A 116 0.33 18.91 -1.11
C ARG A 116 -0.22 17.52 -0.76
N LEU A 117 -0.32 16.64 -1.75
CA LEU A 117 -0.70 15.24 -1.56
C LEU A 117 0.33 14.48 -0.70
N GLY A 118 1.62 14.66 -0.98
CA GLY A 118 2.72 14.13 -0.16
C GLY A 118 2.65 14.62 1.29
N ALA A 119 2.49 15.93 1.50
CA ALA A 119 2.38 16.55 2.81
C ALA A 119 1.15 16.04 3.59
N THR A 120 0.01 15.88 2.91
CA THR A 120 -1.22 15.31 3.51
C THR A 120 -1.01 13.87 3.93
N THR A 121 -0.40 13.05 3.06
CA THR A 121 -0.10 11.64 3.32
C THR A 121 0.83 11.48 4.52
N ALA A 122 1.90 12.29 4.59
CA ALA A 122 2.82 12.30 5.71
C ALA A 122 2.15 12.76 7.02
N GLY A 123 1.37 13.85 6.97
CA GLY A 123 0.66 14.40 8.12
C GLY A 123 -0.34 13.40 8.72
N LEU A 124 -1.07 12.66 7.90
CA LEU A 124 -1.95 11.58 8.38
C LEU A 124 -1.15 10.39 8.92
N LYS A 125 -0.06 10.02 8.25
CA LYS A 125 0.77 8.89 8.64
C LYS A 125 1.35 9.08 10.05
N VAL A 126 1.73 10.31 10.43
CA VAL A 126 2.32 10.57 11.75
C VAL A 126 1.32 10.52 12.91
N GLU A 127 0.01 10.57 12.63
CA GLU A 127 -1.04 10.43 13.65
C GLU A 127 -1.20 8.98 14.15
N GLY A 128 -0.59 8.00 13.47
CA GLY A 128 -0.59 6.59 13.87
C GLY A 128 0.81 6.04 14.20
N ARG A 129 0.88 4.83 14.78
CA ARG A 129 2.13 4.17 15.18
C ARG A 129 2.70 3.25 14.10
N GLY A 130 4.02 3.22 13.99
CA GLY A 130 4.78 2.36 13.10
C GLY A 130 4.98 2.95 11.71
N ALA A 131 6.09 2.58 11.04
CA ALA A 131 6.46 3.19 9.76
C ALA A 131 5.51 2.88 8.60
N VAL A 132 5.00 1.64 8.53
CA VAL A 132 4.13 1.17 7.44
C VAL A 132 2.68 1.03 7.89
N ARG A 133 2.45 0.57 9.13
CA ARG A 133 1.12 0.24 9.65
C ARG A 133 0.15 1.42 9.66
N SER A 134 0.67 2.64 9.85
CA SER A 134 -0.15 3.86 9.87
C SER A 134 -0.26 4.57 8.52
N LEU A 135 0.26 4.00 7.42
CA LEU A 135 0.08 4.59 6.11
C LEU A 135 -1.42 4.75 5.79
N PRO A 136 -1.87 5.98 5.46
CA PRO A 136 -3.28 6.22 5.23
C PRO A 136 -3.72 5.57 3.91
N ARG A 137 -4.94 5.04 3.88
CA ARG A 137 -5.58 4.63 2.63
C ARG A 137 -5.95 5.86 1.80
N ARG A 138 -6.06 5.71 0.48
CA ARG A 138 -6.43 6.76 -0.46
C ARG A 138 -7.70 7.50 -0.05
N GLU A 139 -8.72 6.77 0.42
CA GLU A 139 -10.00 7.37 0.82
C GLU A 139 -9.83 8.33 2.00
N ARG A 140 -8.94 7.99 2.95
CA ARG A 140 -8.63 8.85 4.10
C ARG A 140 -7.85 10.10 3.68
N VAL A 141 -6.93 9.97 2.73
CA VAL A 141 -6.20 11.11 2.17
C VAL A 141 -7.15 12.05 1.41
N ALA A 142 -8.04 11.49 0.59
CA ALA A 142 -9.05 12.25 -0.14
C ALA A 142 -10.01 12.98 0.80
N GLU A 143 -10.49 12.33 1.85
CA GLU A 143 -11.33 12.96 2.87
C GLU A 143 -10.60 14.12 3.57
N ALA A 144 -9.34 13.91 3.96
CA ALA A 144 -8.53 14.92 4.63
C ALA A 144 -8.17 16.13 3.75
N ALA A 145 -8.28 15.97 2.43
CA ALA A 145 -7.98 16.99 1.43
C ALA A 145 -9.21 17.39 0.61
N ARG A 146 -10.43 17.13 1.08
CA ARG A 146 -11.66 17.36 0.30
C ARG A 146 -11.84 18.79 -0.24
N ASP A 147 -11.21 19.75 0.40
CA ASP A 147 -11.26 21.18 0.05
C ASP A 147 -10.14 21.58 -0.92
N GLU A 148 -9.23 20.65 -1.24
CA GLU A 148 -8.14 20.84 -2.18
C GLU A 148 -8.59 20.55 -3.62
N PRO A 149 -8.22 21.37 -4.62
CA PRO A 149 -8.59 21.16 -6.03
C PRO A 149 -8.18 19.79 -6.60
N TRP A 150 -7.02 19.28 -6.18
CA TRP A 150 -6.48 18.00 -6.63
C TRP A 150 -7.17 16.77 -6.03
N SER A 151 -7.99 16.94 -4.98
CA SER A 151 -8.63 15.81 -4.29
C SER A 151 -9.60 15.03 -5.18
N ALA A 152 -10.22 15.70 -6.16
CA ALA A 152 -11.07 15.07 -7.17
C ALA A 152 -10.31 14.02 -7.99
N ALA A 153 -9.00 14.22 -8.23
CA ALA A 153 -8.16 13.23 -8.89
C ALA A 153 -8.02 11.96 -8.03
N LEU A 154 -8.09 12.02 -6.70
CA LEU A 154 -8.08 10.83 -5.85
C LEU A 154 -9.43 10.06 -5.87
N SER A 155 -10.53 10.78 -6.11
CA SER A 155 -11.87 10.20 -6.24
C SER A 155 -12.10 9.57 -7.61
N GLY A 156 -11.48 10.11 -8.67
CA GLY A 156 -11.62 9.66 -10.06
C GLY A 156 -10.47 8.81 -10.60
N ALA A 157 -9.27 8.87 -10.02
CA ALA A 157 -8.14 8.08 -10.46
C ALA A 157 -8.34 6.61 -10.09
N GLN A 158 -8.75 5.82 -11.07
CA GLN A 158 -8.24 4.47 -11.16
C GLN A 158 -6.70 4.60 -11.13
N GLY A 159 -6.04 4.07 -10.10
CA GLY A 159 -4.57 3.90 -10.14
C GLY A 159 -4.16 3.18 -11.42
N PRO A 160 -2.85 3.11 -11.77
CA PRO A 160 -2.39 2.54 -13.04
C PRO A 160 -3.20 1.29 -13.36
N ARG A 161 -4.03 1.37 -14.42
CA ARG A 161 -5.01 0.33 -14.76
C ARG A 161 -4.26 -0.99 -14.91
N ARG A 162 -4.24 -1.81 -13.85
CA ARG A 162 -3.95 -3.22 -13.98
C ARG A 162 -5.04 -3.75 -14.93
N ARG A 163 -4.63 -4.55 -15.92
CA ARG A 163 -5.40 -5.04 -17.09
C ARG A 163 -6.70 -5.84 -16.77
N GLY A 164 -7.46 -5.52 -15.72
CA GLY A 164 -8.72 -6.17 -15.34
C GLY A 164 -9.96 -5.26 -15.42
N GLY A 165 -9.85 -4.09 -16.06
CA GLY A 165 -10.94 -3.10 -16.13
C GLY A 165 -12.10 -3.52 -17.02
N GLY A 166 -13.02 -4.33 -16.49
CA GLY A 166 -14.34 -4.58 -17.06
C GLY A 166 -14.93 -5.96 -16.71
N SER A 167 -14.08 -6.96 -16.49
CA SER A 167 -14.48 -8.35 -16.20
C SER A 167 -14.34 -8.66 -14.71
N GLY A 168 -15.22 -9.54 -14.18
CA GLY A 168 -15.10 -10.02 -12.80
C GLY A 168 -13.89 -10.94 -12.63
N VAL A 169 -13.44 -11.11 -11.39
CA VAL A 169 -12.35 -12.05 -11.04
C VAL A 169 -12.91 -13.27 -10.29
N VAL A 170 -12.34 -14.45 -10.53
CA VAL A 170 -12.63 -15.65 -9.73
C VAL A 170 -11.51 -15.82 -8.71
N ALA A 171 -11.86 -16.05 -7.45
CA ALA A 171 -10.94 -16.24 -6.34
C ALA A 171 -11.22 -17.55 -5.62
N TYR A 172 -10.20 -18.40 -5.52
CA TYR A 172 -10.18 -19.61 -4.72
C TYR A 172 -9.44 -19.30 -3.43
N ILE A 173 -10.05 -19.56 -2.28
CA ILE A 173 -9.50 -19.23 -0.96
C ILE A 173 -9.33 -20.48 -0.11
N ASP A 174 -8.26 -20.51 0.67
CA ASP A 174 -8.00 -21.54 1.68
C ASP A 174 -7.25 -20.93 2.87
N GLY A 175 -7.54 -21.40 4.07
CA GLY A 175 -6.82 -21.03 5.27
C GLY A 175 -6.56 -22.20 6.21
N GLY A 176 -5.33 -22.34 6.66
CA GLY A 176 -4.92 -23.46 7.53
C GLY A 176 -4.14 -23.01 8.77
N SER A 177 -4.08 -23.90 9.77
CA SER A 177 -3.23 -23.79 10.96
C SER A 177 -2.56 -25.13 11.30
N ARG A 178 -1.25 -25.11 11.55
CA ARG A 178 -0.46 -26.29 11.97
C ARG A 178 -0.54 -26.53 13.47
N GLY A 179 -1.44 -27.45 13.84
CA GLY A 179 -1.94 -27.53 15.21
C GLY A 179 -2.96 -26.43 15.42
N ASN A 180 -4.17 -26.74 15.86
CA ASN A 180 -5.27 -25.78 15.93
C ASN A 180 -5.56 -25.45 17.41
N PRO A 181 -4.94 -24.40 18.01
CA PRO A 181 -4.21 -23.29 17.39
C PRO A 181 -2.69 -23.47 17.23
N GLY A 182 -2.11 -22.79 16.23
CA GLY A 182 -0.72 -22.98 15.77
C GLY A 182 -0.36 -22.03 14.62
N PRO A 183 0.83 -22.16 13.99
CA PRO A 183 1.21 -21.32 12.85
C PRO A 183 0.14 -21.42 11.75
N ALA A 184 -0.36 -20.27 11.31
CA ALA A 184 -1.50 -20.16 10.42
C ALA A 184 -1.15 -19.37 9.17
N GLY A 185 -1.80 -19.72 8.06
CA GLY A 185 -1.59 -19.09 6.76
C GLY A 185 -2.88 -19.02 5.95
N ALA A 186 -2.97 -18.01 5.11
CA ALA A 186 -4.04 -17.82 4.14
C ALA A 186 -3.48 -17.87 2.72
N GLY A 187 -4.21 -18.50 1.81
CA GLY A 187 -3.90 -18.60 0.40
C GLY A 187 -5.07 -18.16 -0.45
N VAL A 188 -4.79 -17.41 -1.51
CA VAL A 188 -5.77 -16.97 -2.51
C VAL A 188 -5.22 -17.17 -3.90
N TYR A 189 -5.90 -17.98 -4.70
CA TYR A 189 -5.59 -18.20 -6.10
C TYR A 189 -6.65 -17.52 -6.98
N PHE A 190 -6.22 -16.65 -7.89
CA PHE A 190 -7.07 -15.88 -8.77
C PHE A 190 -7.01 -16.38 -10.21
N GLU A 191 -8.19 -16.40 -10.83
CA GLU A 191 -8.36 -16.60 -12.27
C GLU A 191 -8.99 -15.38 -12.92
N LEU A 192 -8.55 -15.11 -14.15
CA LEU A 192 -9.12 -14.09 -15.01
C LEU A 192 -9.52 -14.76 -16.33
N GLU A 193 -10.78 -14.59 -16.73
CA GLU A 193 -11.32 -15.19 -17.96
C GLU A 193 -11.11 -16.72 -18.02
N GLY A 194 -11.25 -17.40 -16.87
CA GLY A 194 -11.07 -18.85 -16.73
C GLY A 194 -9.61 -19.32 -16.84
N LYS A 195 -8.64 -18.41 -16.82
CA LYS A 195 -7.22 -18.73 -16.87
C LYS A 195 -6.53 -18.41 -15.54
N PRO A 196 -5.52 -19.22 -15.14
CA PRO A 196 -4.65 -18.90 -14.02
C PRO A 196 -4.03 -17.52 -14.17
N TRP A 197 -4.07 -16.73 -13.11
CA TRP A 197 -3.56 -15.36 -13.17
C TRP A 197 -2.61 -15.01 -12.04
N ARG A 198 -3.03 -15.20 -10.79
CA ARG A 198 -2.21 -14.80 -9.65
C ARG A 198 -2.44 -15.64 -8.41
N GLY A 199 -1.40 -15.82 -7.60
CA GLY A 199 -1.47 -16.38 -6.25
C GLY A 199 -1.07 -15.32 -5.24
N VAL A 200 -1.75 -15.28 -4.10
CA VAL A 200 -1.42 -14.42 -2.96
C VAL A 200 -1.43 -15.28 -1.72
N TYR A 201 -0.43 -15.10 -0.85
CA TYR A 201 -0.33 -15.86 0.39
C TYR A 201 0.08 -14.95 1.54
N GLU A 202 -0.45 -15.21 2.74
CA GLU A 202 -0.22 -14.40 3.93
C GLU A 202 0.05 -15.27 5.15
N TYR A 203 1.16 -15.00 5.84
CA TYR A 203 1.46 -15.64 7.12
C TYR A 203 0.77 -14.86 8.24
N LEU A 204 -0.08 -15.55 8.99
CA LEU A 204 -0.99 -14.94 9.97
C LEU A 204 -0.47 -15.04 11.41
N GLY A 205 0.73 -15.57 11.62
CA GLY A 205 1.25 -15.88 12.95
C GLY A 205 0.53 -17.08 13.55
N ARG A 206 0.24 -17.07 14.86
CA ARG A 206 -0.42 -18.18 15.55
C ARG A 206 -1.94 -17.96 15.58
N GLY A 207 -2.70 -18.86 14.96
CA GLY A 207 -4.15 -18.74 14.80
C GLY A 207 -4.89 -20.08 14.85
N THR A 208 -6.20 -20.07 14.57
CA THR A 208 -7.01 -21.28 14.38
C THR A 208 -7.34 -21.47 12.91
N ASN A 209 -7.79 -22.66 12.50
CA ASN A 209 -8.23 -22.89 11.12
C ASN A 209 -9.32 -21.90 10.69
N ASN A 210 -10.40 -21.75 11.47
CA ASN A 210 -11.49 -20.83 11.13
C ASN A 210 -11.03 -19.38 11.00
N PHE A 211 -10.07 -18.96 11.84
CA PHE A 211 -9.46 -17.64 11.71
C PHE A 211 -8.70 -17.49 10.40
N ALA A 212 -7.93 -18.51 10.01
CA ALA A 212 -7.19 -18.52 8.75
C ALA A 212 -8.12 -18.48 7.53
N GLU A 213 -9.21 -19.24 7.55
CA GLU A 213 -10.22 -19.29 6.48
C GLU A 213 -10.88 -17.92 6.25
N TYR A 214 -11.32 -17.25 7.32
CA TYR A 214 -11.85 -15.89 7.22
C TYR A 214 -10.78 -14.89 6.77
N SER A 215 -9.53 -15.07 7.20
CA SER A 215 -8.43 -14.22 6.78
C SER A 215 -8.15 -14.36 5.27
N ALA A 216 -8.24 -15.58 4.73
CA ALA A 216 -8.13 -15.82 3.28
C ALA A 216 -9.26 -15.12 2.50
N LEU A 217 -10.50 -15.19 3.00
CA LEU A 217 -11.63 -14.44 2.43
C LEU A 217 -11.38 -12.93 2.42
N LEU A 218 -10.98 -12.36 3.56
CA LEU A 218 -10.70 -10.93 3.68
C LEU A 218 -9.55 -10.51 2.74
N ARG A 219 -8.52 -11.35 2.63
CA ARG A 219 -7.40 -11.10 1.73
C ARG A 219 -7.82 -11.11 0.27
N ALA A 220 -8.69 -12.04 -0.14
CA ALA A 220 -9.23 -12.09 -1.49
C ALA A 220 -10.04 -10.82 -1.83
N LEU A 221 -10.90 -10.38 -0.92
CA LEU A 221 -11.73 -9.19 -1.08
C LEU A 221 -10.90 -7.91 -1.16
N ASP A 222 -9.93 -7.74 -0.26
CA ASP A 222 -9.03 -6.57 -0.28
C ASP A 222 -8.23 -6.52 -1.58
N TRP A 223 -7.65 -7.65 -1.96
CA TRP A 223 -6.82 -7.71 -3.15
C TRP A 223 -7.63 -7.42 -4.42
N ALA A 224 -8.82 -8.01 -4.58
CA ALA A 224 -9.67 -7.77 -5.75
C ALA A 224 -10.13 -6.31 -5.84
N ARG A 225 -10.46 -5.69 -4.70
CA ARG A 225 -10.79 -4.27 -4.62
C ARG A 225 -9.58 -3.39 -5.00
N GLU A 226 -8.41 -3.68 -4.45
CA GLU A 226 -7.16 -2.96 -4.74
C GLU A 226 -6.77 -3.08 -6.23
N ALA A 227 -7.06 -4.23 -6.85
CA ALA A 227 -6.85 -4.46 -8.28
C ALA A 227 -7.90 -3.79 -9.18
N GLY A 228 -8.96 -3.20 -8.60
CA GLY A 228 -10.00 -2.46 -9.32
C GLY A 228 -11.13 -3.31 -9.90
N PHE A 229 -11.25 -4.58 -9.52
CA PHE A 229 -12.34 -5.44 -9.97
C PHE A 229 -13.66 -5.01 -9.34
N ARG A 230 -14.72 -4.88 -10.14
CA ARG A 230 -16.07 -4.54 -9.65
C ARG A 230 -16.95 -5.75 -9.40
N GLY A 231 -16.52 -6.94 -9.85
CA GLY A 231 -17.17 -8.21 -9.59
C GLY A 231 -16.19 -9.27 -9.11
N ILE A 232 -16.63 -10.11 -8.16
CA ILE A 232 -15.84 -11.20 -7.60
C ILE A 232 -16.69 -12.46 -7.41
N GLU A 233 -16.12 -13.61 -7.75
CA GLU A 233 -16.69 -14.93 -7.50
C GLU A 233 -15.75 -15.73 -6.63
N ILE A 234 -16.21 -16.15 -5.45
CA ILE A 234 -15.37 -16.74 -4.42
C ILE A 234 -15.69 -18.22 -4.26
N TYR A 235 -14.65 -19.03 -4.25
CA TYR A 235 -14.71 -20.47 -4.03
C TYR A 235 -13.89 -20.85 -2.80
N SER A 236 -14.47 -21.64 -1.91
CA SER A 236 -13.82 -22.17 -0.71
C SER A 236 -14.24 -23.62 -0.49
N ASP A 237 -13.35 -24.46 0.03
CA ASP A 237 -13.67 -25.80 0.52
C ASP A 237 -14.11 -25.81 2.00
N SER A 238 -14.13 -24.65 2.66
CA SER A 238 -14.70 -24.49 4.00
C SER A 238 -16.21 -24.28 3.93
N GLU A 239 -16.96 -25.39 3.97
CA GLU A 239 -18.43 -25.32 3.96
C GLU A 239 -19.01 -24.47 5.11
N LEU A 240 -18.36 -24.50 6.28
CA LEU A 240 -18.75 -23.68 7.43
C LEU A 240 -18.65 -22.18 7.12
N LEU A 241 -17.53 -21.74 6.54
CA LEU A 241 -17.31 -20.34 6.13
C LEU A 241 -18.39 -19.91 5.14
N VAL A 242 -18.62 -20.72 4.10
CA VAL A 242 -19.59 -20.44 3.04
C VAL A 242 -21.00 -20.30 3.61
N ARG A 243 -21.45 -21.25 4.44
CA ARG A 243 -22.78 -21.20 5.09
C ARG A 243 -22.93 -20.01 6.03
N GLN A 244 -21.88 -19.61 6.73
CA GLN A 244 -21.91 -18.41 7.58
C GLN A 244 -22.00 -17.12 6.77
N MET A 245 -21.24 -17.01 5.68
CA MET A 245 -21.28 -15.84 4.80
C MET A 245 -22.59 -15.69 4.02
N ARG A 246 -23.29 -16.81 3.76
CA ARG A 246 -24.63 -16.80 3.17
C ARG A 246 -25.75 -16.53 4.18
N GLY A 247 -25.43 -16.49 5.47
CA GLY A 247 -26.38 -16.27 6.55
C GLY A 247 -27.15 -17.53 6.98
N ASP A 248 -26.84 -18.69 6.40
CA ASP A 248 -27.46 -19.96 6.76
C ASP A 248 -27.08 -20.35 8.20
N TYR A 249 -25.83 -20.07 8.60
CA TYR A 249 -25.26 -20.48 9.89
C TYR A 249 -24.86 -19.27 10.73
N ARG A 250 -25.16 -19.30 12.04
CA ARG A 250 -24.73 -18.26 12.98
C ARG A 250 -23.25 -18.40 13.32
N VAL A 251 -22.55 -17.26 13.37
CA VAL A 251 -21.16 -17.18 13.87
C VAL A 251 -21.19 -17.03 15.40
N LYS A 252 -20.73 -18.05 16.12
CA LYS A 252 -20.81 -18.09 17.60
C LYS A 252 -19.62 -17.39 18.30
N SER A 253 -18.42 -17.49 17.72
CA SER A 253 -17.20 -16.95 18.34
C SER A 253 -17.12 -15.43 18.14
N PRO A 254 -16.91 -14.63 19.21
CA PRO A 254 -16.79 -13.16 19.09
C PRO A 254 -15.71 -12.71 18.10
N ASN A 255 -14.56 -13.38 18.08
CA ASN A 255 -13.47 -13.07 17.14
C ASN A 255 -13.88 -13.34 15.69
N LEU A 256 -14.60 -14.44 15.44
CA LEU A 256 -15.12 -14.73 14.10
C LEU A 256 -16.27 -13.81 13.72
N GLN A 257 -17.08 -13.33 14.67
CA GLN A 257 -18.13 -12.34 14.39
C GLN A 257 -17.55 -11.02 13.89
N ALA A 258 -16.39 -10.59 14.40
CA ALA A 258 -15.70 -9.42 13.87
C ALA A 258 -15.28 -9.64 12.41
N LEU A 259 -14.60 -10.75 12.12
CA LEU A 259 -14.16 -11.08 10.76
C LEU A 259 -15.32 -11.28 9.78
N HIS A 260 -16.42 -11.89 10.23
CA HIS A 260 -17.64 -12.07 9.43
C HIS A 260 -18.29 -10.74 9.07
N ARG A 261 -18.39 -9.80 10.03
CA ARG A 261 -18.88 -8.45 9.74
C ARG A 261 -17.99 -7.73 8.74
N GLU A 262 -16.67 -7.77 8.93
CA GLU A 262 -15.73 -7.16 7.99
C GLU A 262 -15.85 -7.77 6.58
N ALA A 263 -15.92 -9.10 6.47
CA ALA A 263 -16.06 -9.77 5.19
C ALA A 263 -17.39 -9.41 4.52
N SER A 264 -18.47 -9.34 5.30
CA SER A 264 -19.79 -8.94 4.81
C SER A 264 -19.80 -7.49 4.33
N ASP A 265 -19.13 -6.58 5.02
CA ASP A 265 -19.05 -5.17 4.62
C ASP A 265 -18.17 -4.97 3.38
N ARG A 266 -17.07 -5.72 3.26
CA ARG A 266 -16.21 -5.69 2.06
C ARG A 266 -16.90 -6.29 0.84
N MET A 267 -17.73 -7.32 1.01
CA MET A 267 -18.53 -7.90 -0.08
C MET A 267 -19.48 -6.87 -0.69
N LYS A 268 -20.12 -6.01 0.11
CA LYS A 268 -21.05 -4.96 -0.36
C LYS A 268 -20.42 -3.93 -1.31
N TRP A 269 -19.10 -3.82 -1.34
CA TRP A 269 -18.40 -2.90 -2.23
C TRP A 269 -18.44 -3.37 -3.70
N PHE A 270 -18.56 -4.67 -3.94
CA PHE A 270 -18.61 -5.25 -5.28
C PHE A 270 -20.03 -5.18 -5.85
N GLU A 271 -20.16 -4.77 -7.12
CA GLU A 271 -21.46 -4.72 -7.82
C GLU A 271 -22.04 -6.12 -8.04
N ARG A 272 -21.17 -7.11 -8.21
CA ARG A 272 -21.53 -8.52 -8.34
C ARG A 272 -20.60 -9.35 -7.46
N HIS A 273 -21.15 -10.04 -6.49
CA HIS A 273 -20.38 -10.92 -5.63
C HIS A 273 -21.09 -12.27 -5.43
N SER A 274 -20.32 -13.35 -5.31
CA SER A 274 -20.84 -14.63 -4.86
C SER A 274 -19.79 -15.40 -4.07
N ILE A 275 -20.25 -16.28 -3.18
CA ILE A 275 -19.40 -17.24 -2.47
C ILE A 275 -20.04 -18.62 -2.57
N ARG A 276 -19.25 -19.61 -2.97
CA ARG A 276 -19.68 -20.99 -3.20
C ARG A 276 -18.70 -21.98 -2.61
N HIS A 277 -19.25 -23.10 -2.15
CA HIS A 277 -18.45 -24.23 -1.69
C HIS A 277 -17.95 -25.05 -2.89
N VAL A 278 -16.71 -25.53 -2.84
CA VAL A 278 -16.12 -26.49 -3.77
C VAL A 278 -15.43 -27.63 -3.02
N PRO A 279 -15.36 -28.85 -3.59
CA PRO A 279 -14.55 -29.92 -3.01
C PRO A 279 -13.07 -29.55 -2.91
N ARG A 280 -12.36 -30.08 -1.91
CA ARG A 280 -10.95 -29.79 -1.65
C ARG A 280 -10.03 -30.09 -2.84
N GLU A 281 -10.37 -31.10 -3.64
CA GLU A 281 -9.63 -31.48 -4.85
C GLU A 281 -9.67 -30.38 -5.91
N ARG A 282 -10.67 -29.49 -5.87
CA ARG A 282 -10.79 -28.31 -6.74
C ARG A 282 -10.18 -27.04 -6.13
N ASN A 283 -9.64 -27.09 -4.91
CA ASN A 283 -9.07 -25.94 -4.20
C ASN A 283 -7.56 -26.05 -3.93
N THR A 284 -6.88 -27.01 -4.58
CA THR A 284 -5.48 -27.37 -4.30
C THR A 284 -4.47 -26.23 -4.43
N ARG A 285 -4.72 -25.25 -5.31
CA ARG A 285 -3.82 -24.09 -5.49
C ARG A 285 -3.90 -23.12 -4.32
N ALA A 286 -5.10 -22.88 -3.79
CA ALA A 286 -5.27 -22.03 -2.62
C ALA A 286 -4.67 -22.70 -1.38
N ASP A 287 -4.91 -24.01 -1.19
CA ASP A 287 -4.29 -24.81 -0.12
C ASP A 287 -2.76 -24.79 -0.19
N ALA A 288 -2.18 -24.94 -1.39
CA ALA A 288 -0.73 -24.85 -1.57
C ALA A 288 -0.18 -23.48 -1.19
N LEU A 289 -0.91 -22.39 -1.47
CA LEU A 289 -0.53 -21.03 -1.09
C LEU A 289 -0.62 -20.82 0.43
N ALA A 290 -1.66 -21.32 1.09
CA ALA A 290 -1.79 -21.26 2.54
C ALA A 290 -0.64 -22.02 3.24
N ASN A 291 -0.32 -23.22 2.74
CA ASN A 291 0.82 -24.01 3.21
C ASN A 291 2.15 -23.29 2.99
N LYS A 292 2.36 -22.72 1.80
CA LYS A 292 3.54 -21.91 1.49
C LYS A 292 3.72 -20.74 2.46
N ALA A 293 2.63 -20.07 2.85
CA ALA A 293 2.68 -19.00 3.84
C ALA A 293 3.17 -19.49 5.21
N MET A 294 2.66 -20.65 5.65
CA MET A 294 3.06 -21.27 6.93
C MET A 294 4.49 -21.78 6.92
N ASP A 295 4.95 -22.36 5.80
CA ASP A 295 6.32 -22.88 5.64
C ASP A 295 7.35 -21.76 5.62
N LEU A 296 7.09 -20.72 4.83
CA LEU A 296 8.03 -19.60 4.68
C LEU A 296 7.91 -18.59 5.82
N GLN A 297 6.85 -18.65 6.63
CA GLN A 297 6.48 -17.68 7.65
C GLN A 297 6.53 -16.22 7.16
N ARG A 298 6.12 -16.03 5.90
CA ARG A 298 6.11 -14.72 5.23
C ARG A 298 4.93 -14.62 4.28
N SER A 299 4.58 -13.39 3.94
CA SER A 299 3.55 -13.07 2.97
C SER A 299 4.16 -12.74 1.61
N GLY A 300 3.43 -12.98 0.53
CA GLY A 300 3.91 -12.71 -0.83
C GLY A 300 2.86 -12.94 -1.91
N GLU A 301 3.29 -12.86 -3.17
CA GLU A 301 2.48 -13.10 -4.36
C GLU A 301 3.26 -13.94 -5.38
N ASP A 302 2.55 -14.79 -6.11
CA ASP A 302 3.05 -15.54 -7.27
C ASP A 302 2.32 -15.07 -8.54
N ARG A 303 3.03 -14.96 -9.66
CA ARG A 303 2.41 -14.73 -10.98
C ARG A 303 2.40 -16.04 -11.76
N TYR A 304 1.31 -16.30 -12.47
CA TYR A 304 1.24 -17.41 -13.41
C TYR A 304 1.39 -16.84 -14.81
N ASP A 305 2.33 -17.38 -15.58
CA ASP A 305 2.44 -17.07 -17.00
C ASP A 305 1.28 -17.75 -17.73
N SER A 306 0.53 -16.95 -18.50
CA SER A 306 -0.61 -17.39 -19.31
C SER A 306 -0.19 -17.86 -20.69
#